data_AF-A0A842UI27-F1
#
_entry.id   AF-A0A842UI27-F1
#
_cell.length_a   1.000
_cell.length_b   1.000
_cell.length_c   1.000
_cell.angle_alpha   90.00
_cell.angle_beta   90.00
_cell.angle_gamma   90.00
#
_symmetry.space_group_name_H-M   'P 1'
#
loop_
_entity.id
_entity.type
_entity.pdbx_description
1 polymer ?
#
loop_
_entity_poly.entity_id
_entity_poly.type
_entity_poly.pdbx_seq_one_letter_code
_entity_poly.pdbx_strand_id
1 'polypeptide(L)'
;RLIDRDLEYVLKDIQIQLTAGVPLFDTFVNIARGEYGECSTISKGIIREVEAGKAMGDVLDDVGMWSPSTFLRKSLWQIVNALRSGSDVAEALQVISKEIRLDKENRIKSYSKELNLWGLIYMMIAVILPSMGVTLMVILSSFFGKGIITEERFWLILFFLIVFQVLFISFVNQKRPII
;
A
#
# COMPACT_ATOMS: atom_id res chain seq x y z
N ARG A 1 -5.00 -10.22 3.40
CA ARG A 1 -4.02 -9.13 3.55
C ARG A 1 -2.58 -9.62 3.51
N LEU A 2 -2.13 -10.53 4.38
CA LEU A 2 -0.76 -11.10 4.26
C LEU A 2 -0.59 -11.91 2.97
N ILE A 3 -1.58 -12.76 2.65
CA ILE A 3 -1.63 -13.53 1.40
C ILE A 3 -1.46 -12.61 0.17
N ASP A 4 -2.19 -11.48 0.11
CA ASP A 4 -2.17 -10.58 -1.06
C ASP A 4 -0.81 -9.88 -1.26
N ARG A 5 -0.04 -9.68 -0.19
CA ARG A 5 1.29 -9.08 -0.25
C ARG A 5 2.25 -10.03 -0.97
N ASP A 6 2.26 -11.28 -0.56
CA ASP A 6 3.22 -12.30 -0.99
C ASP A 6 2.78 -12.93 -2.34
N LEU A 7 1.48 -12.89 -2.64
CA LEU A 7 0.88 -13.42 -3.86
C LEU A 7 1.46 -12.82 -5.15
N GLU A 8 1.80 -11.52 -5.20
CA GLU A 8 2.38 -10.94 -6.42
C GLU A 8 3.70 -11.63 -6.81
N TYR A 9 4.57 -11.87 -5.82
CA TYR A 9 5.84 -12.54 -6.04
C TYR A 9 5.65 -14.00 -6.45
N VAL A 10 4.72 -14.68 -5.78
CA VAL A 10 4.36 -16.08 -6.08
C VAL A 10 3.81 -16.22 -7.49
N LEU A 11 2.86 -15.37 -7.91
CA LEU A 11 2.30 -15.44 -9.25
C LEU A 11 3.34 -15.17 -10.32
N LYS A 12 4.29 -14.25 -10.06
CA LYS A 12 5.40 -13.99 -10.97
C LYS A 12 6.34 -15.19 -11.06
N ASP A 13 6.65 -15.84 -9.96
CA ASP A 13 7.48 -17.05 -9.94
C ASP A 13 6.80 -18.22 -10.65
N ILE A 14 5.51 -18.45 -10.38
CA ILE A 14 4.68 -19.42 -11.11
C ILE A 14 4.72 -19.13 -12.62
N GLN A 15 4.54 -17.88 -13.02
CA GLN A 15 4.58 -17.50 -14.44
C GLN A 15 5.95 -17.80 -15.06
N ILE A 16 7.05 -17.43 -14.41
CA ILE A 16 8.42 -17.68 -14.91
C ILE A 16 8.67 -19.17 -15.10
N GLN A 17 8.28 -19.99 -14.12
CA GLN A 17 8.47 -21.44 -14.17
C GLN A 17 7.63 -22.08 -15.28
N LEU A 18 6.35 -21.70 -15.40
CA LEU A 18 5.48 -22.20 -16.47
C LEU A 18 5.98 -21.81 -17.86
N THR A 19 6.43 -20.56 -18.06
CA THR A 19 7.04 -20.12 -19.31
C THR A 19 8.35 -20.86 -19.62
N ALA A 20 9.10 -21.28 -18.60
CA ALA A 20 10.28 -22.12 -18.75
C ALA A 20 9.96 -23.60 -19.03
N GLY A 21 8.68 -23.96 -19.13
CA GLY A 21 8.22 -25.33 -19.40
C GLY A 21 8.17 -26.24 -18.17
N VAL A 22 8.27 -25.68 -16.96
CA VAL A 22 8.10 -26.45 -15.72
C VAL A 22 6.64 -26.85 -15.58
N PRO A 23 6.33 -28.14 -15.30
CA PRO A 23 4.95 -28.57 -15.07
C PRO A 23 4.29 -27.80 -13.92
N LEU A 24 2.97 -27.59 -14.01
CA LEU A 24 2.22 -26.85 -12.99
C LEU A 24 2.36 -27.46 -11.59
N PHE A 25 2.31 -28.78 -11.47
CA PHE A 25 2.49 -29.46 -10.18
C PHE A 25 3.86 -29.15 -9.57
N ASP A 26 4.93 -29.32 -10.33
CA ASP A 26 6.30 -29.03 -9.89
C ASP A 26 6.49 -27.55 -9.54
N THR A 27 5.78 -26.67 -10.26
CA THR A 27 5.76 -25.25 -9.96
C THR A 27 5.19 -25.00 -8.56
N PHE A 28 4.05 -25.63 -8.21
CA PHE A 28 3.50 -25.55 -6.85
C PHE A 28 4.43 -26.17 -5.79
N VAL A 29 5.16 -27.23 -6.12
CA VAL A 29 6.21 -27.82 -5.25
C VAL A 29 7.33 -26.82 -4.97
N ASN A 30 7.78 -26.08 -5.99
CA ASN A 30 8.80 -25.05 -5.82
C ASN A 30 8.27 -23.89 -4.95
N ILE A 31 7.02 -23.42 -5.17
CA ILE A 31 6.40 -22.39 -4.33
C ILE A 31 6.24 -22.85 -2.87
N ALA A 32 5.88 -24.11 -2.64
CA ALA A 32 5.77 -24.67 -1.29
C ALA A 32 7.12 -24.67 -0.54
N ARG A 33 8.25 -24.71 -1.27
CA ARG A 33 9.61 -24.66 -0.72
C ARG A 33 10.19 -23.24 -0.64
N GLY A 34 9.74 -22.31 -1.48
CA GLY A 34 10.30 -20.95 -1.62
C GLY A 34 10.01 -19.94 -0.50
N GLU A 35 9.52 -20.38 0.66
CA GLU A 35 9.27 -19.54 1.86
C GLU A 35 8.43 -18.27 1.63
N TYR A 36 7.43 -18.32 0.76
CA TYR A 36 6.47 -17.23 0.46
C TYR A 36 5.38 -17.06 1.53
N GLY A 37 5.69 -17.32 2.80
CA GLY A 37 4.74 -17.24 3.91
C GLY A 37 3.50 -18.10 3.69
N GLU A 38 2.32 -17.49 3.76
CA GLU A 38 1.05 -18.23 3.69
C GLU A 38 0.73 -18.81 2.32
N CYS A 39 1.27 -18.23 1.25
CA CYS A 39 1.15 -18.84 -0.06
C CYS A 39 1.86 -20.21 -0.12
N SER A 40 3.04 -20.34 0.51
CA SER A 40 3.72 -21.63 0.61
C SER A 40 2.95 -22.63 1.47
N THR A 41 2.30 -22.18 2.56
CA THR A 41 1.42 -23.04 3.37
C THR A 41 0.24 -23.58 2.55
N ILE A 42 -0.42 -22.72 1.77
CA ILE A 42 -1.53 -23.11 0.89
C ILE A 42 -1.05 -24.06 -0.20
N SER A 43 0.09 -23.79 -0.83
CA SER A 43 0.69 -24.67 -1.84
C SER A 43 1.02 -26.06 -1.29
N LYS A 44 1.51 -26.17 -0.04
CA LYS A 44 1.71 -27.47 0.63
C LYS A 44 0.40 -28.25 0.77
N GLY A 45 -0.69 -27.55 1.11
CA GLY A 45 -2.02 -28.13 1.16
C GLY A 45 -2.47 -28.67 -0.19
N ILE A 46 -2.28 -27.89 -1.26
CA ILE A 46 -2.61 -28.30 -2.64
C ILE A 46 -1.83 -29.56 -3.03
N ILE A 47 -0.51 -29.58 -2.81
CA ILE A 47 0.36 -30.72 -3.15
C ILE A 47 -0.12 -31.98 -2.44
N ARG A 48 -0.38 -31.90 -1.13
CA ARG A 48 -0.80 -33.05 -0.33
C ARG A 48 -2.09 -33.70 -0.84
N GLU A 49 -3.08 -32.89 -1.23
CA GLU A 49 -4.35 -33.39 -1.75
C GLU A 49 -4.20 -34.02 -3.14
N VAL A 50 -3.30 -33.49 -3.96
CA VAL A 50 -2.99 -34.05 -5.28
C VAL A 50 -2.20 -35.35 -5.16
N GLU A 51 -1.21 -35.41 -4.27
CA GLU A 51 -0.47 -36.64 -3.94
C GLU A 51 -1.39 -37.73 -3.34
N ALA A 52 -2.46 -37.33 -2.66
CA ALA A 52 -3.52 -38.24 -2.20
C ALA A 52 -4.42 -38.78 -3.33
N GLY A 53 -4.17 -38.38 -4.59
CA GLY A 53 -4.84 -38.90 -5.78
C GLY A 53 -5.97 -38.03 -6.32
N LYS A 54 -6.20 -36.82 -5.77
CA LYS A 54 -7.20 -35.89 -6.33
C LYS A 54 -6.64 -35.19 -7.56
N ALA A 55 -7.52 -34.90 -8.53
CA ALA A 55 -7.12 -34.15 -9.71
C ALA A 55 -6.73 -32.70 -9.35
N MET A 56 -5.59 -32.24 -9.87
CA MET A 56 -5.06 -30.88 -9.63
C MET A 56 -6.10 -29.78 -9.87
N GLY A 57 -6.87 -29.90 -10.95
CA GLY A 57 -7.92 -28.93 -11.28
C GLY A 57 -8.98 -28.81 -10.18
N ASP A 58 -9.42 -29.93 -9.61
CA ASP A 58 -10.46 -29.94 -8.58
C ASP A 58 -9.93 -29.43 -7.24
N VAL A 59 -8.69 -29.79 -6.88
CA VAL A 59 -8.03 -29.28 -5.67
C VAL A 59 -7.86 -27.76 -5.73
N LEU A 60 -7.43 -27.22 -6.87
CA LEU A 60 -7.27 -25.77 -7.05
C LEU A 60 -8.63 -25.05 -7.02
N ASP A 61 -9.69 -25.65 -7.55
CA ASP A 61 -11.06 -25.12 -7.51
C ASP A 61 -11.57 -25.04 -6.06
N ASP A 62 -11.41 -26.12 -5.31
CA ASP A 62 -11.76 -26.19 -3.88
C ASP A 62 -11.02 -25.12 -3.08
N VAL A 63 -9.69 -25.04 -3.21
CA VAL A 63 -8.86 -24.06 -2.49
C VAL A 63 -9.22 -22.63 -2.90
N GLY A 64 -9.52 -22.39 -4.18
CA GLY A 64 -10.00 -21.11 -4.69
C GLY A 64 -11.31 -20.68 -4.03
N MET A 65 -12.23 -21.62 -3.83
CA MET A 65 -13.56 -21.38 -3.26
C MET A 65 -13.51 -21.00 -1.77
N TRP A 66 -12.62 -21.64 -1.01
CA TRP A 66 -12.41 -21.36 0.42
C TRP A 66 -11.42 -20.22 0.69
N SER A 67 -10.70 -19.73 -0.33
CA SER A 67 -9.70 -18.67 -0.16
C SER A 67 -10.33 -17.34 0.29
N PRO A 68 -9.85 -16.74 1.40
CA PRO A 68 -10.29 -15.42 1.84
C PRO A 68 -9.71 -14.28 0.96
N SER A 69 -8.68 -14.54 0.16
CA SER A 69 -8.09 -13.57 -0.76
C SER A 69 -8.81 -13.60 -2.11
N THR A 70 -9.37 -12.46 -2.51
CA THR A 70 -10.00 -12.29 -3.82
C THR A 70 -9.01 -12.47 -4.97
N PHE A 71 -7.77 -12.00 -4.82
CA PHE A 71 -6.74 -12.16 -5.85
C PHE A 71 -6.31 -13.62 -5.98
N LEU A 72 -6.06 -14.31 -4.85
CA LEU A 72 -5.71 -15.73 -4.90
C LEU A 72 -6.84 -16.57 -5.51
N ARG A 73 -8.10 -16.30 -5.14
CA ARG A 73 -9.26 -16.97 -5.73
C ARG A 73 -9.32 -16.77 -7.25
N LYS A 74 -9.15 -15.53 -7.73
CA LYS A 74 -9.10 -15.23 -9.17
C LYS A 74 -7.94 -15.97 -9.86
N SER A 75 -6.76 -15.99 -9.25
CA SER A 75 -5.58 -16.67 -9.79
C SER A 75 -5.79 -18.17 -9.92
N LEU A 76 -6.24 -18.83 -8.86
CA LEU A 76 -6.50 -20.28 -8.88
C LEU A 76 -7.59 -20.62 -9.89
N TRP A 77 -8.66 -19.83 -9.95
CA TRP A 77 -9.73 -20.02 -10.93
C TRP A 77 -9.23 -19.91 -12.37
N GLN A 78 -8.34 -18.96 -12.67
CA GLN A 78 -7.75 -18.86 -14.01
C GLN A 78 -6.81 -20.01 -14.33
N ILE A 79 -6.03 -20.50 -13.36
CA ILE A 79 -5.21 -21.69 -13.53
C ILE A 79 -6.10 -22.91 -13.85
N VAL A 80 -7.20 -23.08 -13.10
CA VAL A 80 -8.16 -24.19 -13.32
C VAL A 80 -8.79 -24.10 -14.71
N ASN A 81 -9.23 -22.91 -15.12
CA ASN A 81 -9.81 -22.72 -16.45
C ASN A 81 -8.81 -23.03 -17.55
N ALA A 82 -7.57 -22.54 -17.43
CA ALA A 82 -6.53 -22.82 -18.40
C ALA A 82 -6.16 -24.31 -18.45
N LEU A 83 -6.16 -24.99 -17.30
CA LEU A 83 -5.95 -26.43 -17.23
C LEU A 83 -7.10 -27.22 -17.90
N ARG A 84 -8.35 -26.81 -17.70
CA ARG A 84 -9.55 -27.45 -18.29
C ARG A 84 -9.68 -27.19 -19.79
N SER A 85 -9.29 -26.00 -20.27
CA SER A 85 -9.33 -25.62 -21.68
C SER A 85 -8.09 -26.06 -22.47
N GLY A 86 -7.00 -26.42 -21.78
CA GLY A 86 -5.69 -26.66 -22.38
C GLY A 86 -4.99 -25.39 -22.88
N SER A 87 -5.45 -24.20 -22.47
CA SER A 87 -4.80 -22.93 -22.82
C SER A 87 -3.57 -22.66 -21.97
N ASP A 88 -2.72 -21.72 -22.41
CA ASP A 88 -1.51 -21.36 -21.67
C ASP A 88 -1.84 -20.69 -20.32
N VAL A 89 -1.47 -21.36 -19.23
CA VAL A 89 -1.66 -20.89 -17.85
C VAL A 89 -0.80 -19.64 -17.58
N ALA A 90 0.37 -19.53 -18.20
CA ALA A 90 1.28 -18.40 -17.99
C ALA A 90 0.70 -17.08 -18.54
N GLU A 91 0.02 -17.13 -19.69
CA GLU A 91 -0.65 -15.96 -20.28
C GLU A 91 -1.82 -15.50 -19.40
N ALA A 92 -2.64 -16.44 -18.93
CA ALA A 92 -3.76 -16.17 -18.03
C ALA A 92 -3.30 -15.48 -16.73
N LEU A 93 -2.19 -15.95 -16.15
CA LEU A 93 -1.62 -15.39 -14.93
C LEU A 93 -0.99 -14.00 -15.12
N GLN A 94 -0.50 -13.68 -16.33
CA GLN A 94 0.06 -12.37 -16.64
C GLN A 94 -0.96 -11.25 -16.44
N VAL A 95 -2.22 -11.49 -16.83
CA VAL A 95 -3.31 -10.52 -16.69
C VAL A 95 -3.57 -10.20 -15.22
N ILE A 96 -3.59 -11.21 -14.35
CA ILE A 96 -3.85 -11.05 -12.92
C ILE A 96 -2.66 -10.39 -12.22
N SER A 97 -1.44 -10.79 -12.54
CA SER A 97 -0.22 -10.14 -12.03
C SER A 97 -0.20 -8.65 -12.36
N LYS A 98 -0.56 -8.28 -13.59
CA LYS A 98 -0.71 -6.88 -14.01
C LYS A 98 -1.81 -6.15 -13.23
N GLU A 99 -2.95 -6.79 -12.98
CA GLU A 99 -4.05 -6.21 -12.17
C GLU A 99 -3.58 -5.89 -10.74
N ILE A 100 -2.90 -6.84 -10.08
CA ILE A 100 -2.36 -6.65 -8.72
C ILE A 100 -1.36 -5.50 -8.68
N ARG A 101 -0.45 -5.44 -9.66
CA ARG A 101 0.54 -4.37 -9.73
C ARG A 101 -0.11 -3.01 -9.95
N LEU A 102 -1.10 -2.92 -10.84
CA LEU A 102 -1.85 -1.68 -11.06
C LEU A 102 -2.62 -1.24 -9.81
N ASP A 103 -3.22 -2.17 -9.07
CA ASP A 103 -3.87 -1.85 -7.78
C ASP A 103 -2.86 -1.29 -6.77
N LYS A 104 -1.67 -1.91 -6.65
CA LYS A 104 -0.59 -1.41 -5.78
C LYS A 104 -0.11 -0.02 -6.21
N GLU A 105 0.14 0.20 -7.50
CA GLU A 105 0.52 1.52 -8.02
C GLU A 105 -0.56 2.59 -7.74
N ASN A 106 -1.83 2.24 -7.87
CA ASN A 106 -2.95 3.13 -7.56
C ASN A 106 -3.07 3.44 -6.06
N ARG A 107 -2.83 2.44 -5.19
CA ARG A 107 -2.75 2.65 -3.73
C ARG A 107 -1.61 3.58 -3.35
N ILE A 108 -0.44 3.41 -3.95
CA ILE A 108 0.69 4.31 -3.73
C ILE A 108 0.36 5.72 -4.21
N LYS A 109 -0.23 5.86 -5.41
CA LYS A 109 -0.65 7.17 -5.95
C LYS A 109 -1.69 7.86 -5.08
N SER A 110 -2.69 7.13 -4.57
CA SER A 110 -3.70 7.69 -3.67
C SER A 110 -3.08 8.10 -2.33
N TYR A 111 -2.22 7.26 -1.75
CA TYR A 111 -1.47 7.62 -0.55
C TYR A 111 -0.60 8.88 -0.75
N SER A 112 0.12 9.00 -1.87
CA SER A 112 0.90 10.21 -2.19
C SER A 112 0.03 11.44 -2.33
N LYS A 113 -1.18 11.31 -2.89
CA LYS A 113 -2.14 12.43 -2.97
C LYS A 113 -2.66 12.84 -1.60
N GLU A 114 -2.99 11.88 -0.74
CA GLU A 114 -3.41 12.14 0.64
C GLU A 114 -2.28 12.82 1.42
N LEU A 115 -1.05 12.31 1.33
CA LEU A 115 0.11 12.91 1.98
C LEU A 115 0.37 14.34 1.50
N ASN A 116 0.24 14.60 0.20
CA ASN A 116 0.37 15.95 -0.36
C ASN A 116 -0.70 16.90 0.19
N LEU A 117 -1.97 16.45 0.27
CA LEU A 117 -3.05 17.23 0.87
C LEU A 117 -2.76 17.57 2.34
N TRP A 118 -2.33 16.58 3.12
CA TRP A 118 -1.90 16.81 4.50
C TRP A 118 -0.76 17.82 4.57
N GLY A 119 0.25 17.70 3.70
CA GLY A 119 1.34 18.66 3.56
C GLY A 119 0.87 20.09 3.32
N LEU A 120 -0.11 20.29 2.43
CA LEU A 120 -0.72 21.60 2.17
C LEU A 120 -1.44 22.16 3.40
N ILE A 121 -2.25 21.35 4.07
CA ILE A 121 -2.94 21.75 5.31
C ILE A 121 -1.92 22.13 6.39
N TYR A 122 -0.84 21.36 6.52
CA TYR A 122 0.25 21.68 7.44
C TYR A 122 0.92 23.01 7.10
N MET A 123 1.28 23.26 5.83
CA MET A 123 1.85 24.56 5.43
C MET A 123 0.90 25.73 5.72
N MET A 124 -0.39 25.55 5.47
CA MET A 124 -1.40 26.58 5.69
C MET A 124 -1.55 26.94 7.17
N ILE A 125 -1.68 25.95 8.06
CA ILE A 125 -1.92 26.19 9.48
C ILE A 125 -0.63 26.55 10.23
N ALA A 126 0.49 25.92 9.89
CA ALA A 126 1.76 26.12 10.61
C ALA A 126 2.52 27.38 10.18
N VAL A 127 2.42 27.75 8.89
CA VAL A 127 3.25 28.82 8.30
C VAL A 127 2.39 29.99 7.84
N ILE A 128 1.39 29.74 6.99
CA ILE A 128 0.62 30.81 6.34
C ILE A 128 -0.28 31.54 7.36
N LEU A 129 -1.07 30.81 8.15
CA LEU A 129 -2.03 31.39 9.08
C LEU A 129 -1.33 32.23 10.18
N PRO A 130 -0.23 31.78 10.80
CA PRO A 130 0.49 32.60 11.77
C PRO A 130 1.15 33.83 11.13
N SER A 131 1.79 33.68 9.95
CA SER A 131 2.44 34.82 9.28
C SER A 131 1.44 35.88 8.81
N MET A 132 0.33 35.47 8.21
CA MET A 132 -0.76 36.37 7.83
C MET A 132 -1.43 36.98 9.06
N GLY A 133 -1.63 36.20 10.13
CA GLY A 133 -2.20 36.67 11.39
C GLY A 133 -1.39 37.81 12.01
N VAL A 134 -0.06 37.66 12.08
CA VAL A 134 0.85 38.71 12.54
C VAL A 134 0.76 39.94 11.64
N THR A 135 0.78 39.74 10.33
CA THR A 135 0.75 40.84 9.35
C THR A 135 -0.53 41.66 9.49
N LEU A 136 -1.69 41.00 9.58
CA LEU A 136 -2.97 41.66 9.81
C LEU A 136 -3.01 42.37 11.16
N MET A 137 -2.47 41.74 12.21
CA MET A 137 -2.43 42.32 13.55
C MET A 137 -1.60 43.62 13.57
N VAL A 138 -0.46 43.66 12.89
CA VAL A 138 0.38 44.87 12.75
C VAL A 138 -0.34 45.98 12.00
N ILE A 139 -1.01 45.64 10.90
CA ILE A 139 -1.77 46.60 10.09
C ILE A 139 -2.92 47.18 10.92
N LEU A 140 -3.74 46.34 11.56
CA LEU A 140 -4.84 46.79 12.40
C LEU A 140 -4.35 47.65 13.56
N SER A 141 -3.27 47.25 14.24
CA SER A 141 -2.67 48.06 15.30
C SER A 141 -2.23 49.45 14.82
N SER A 142 -1.88 49.60 13.54
CA SER A 142 -1.50 50.89 12.95
C SER A 142 -2.72 51.79 12.72
N PHE A 143 -3.89 51.21 12.40
CA PHE A 143 -5.15 51.94 12.25
C PHE A 143 -5.81 52.31 13.59
N PHE A 144 -5.74 51.43 14.59
CA PHE A 144 -6.41 51.63 15.88
C PHE A 144 -5.71 52.61 16.84
N GLY A 145 -4.51 53.12 16.48
CA GLY A 145 -3.87 54.24 17.15
C GLY A 145 -3.54 54.03 18.64
N LYS A 146 -2.27 53.75 18.95
CA LYS A 146 -1.66 53.82 20.31
C LYS A 146 -2.54 53.25 21.44
N GLY A 147 -2.56 51.93 21.61
CA GLY A 147 -3.09 51.33 22.84
C GLY A 147 -3.04 49.81 22.92
N ILE A 148 -3.10 49.12 21.77
CA ILE A 148 -3.20 47.65 21.75
C ILE A 148 -1.82 46.99 21.78
N ILE A 149 -0.82 47.57 21.10
CA ILE A 149 0.54 47.01 21.02
C ILE A 149 1.55 48.03 21.57
N THR A 150 1.96 47.81 22.81
CA THR A 150 3.18 48.43 23.39
C THR A 150 4.40 47.69 22.84
N GLU A 151 5.57 48.33 22.76
CA GLU A 151 6.82 47.70 22.32
C GLU A 151 7.08 46.36 23.03
N GLU A 152 6.89 46.31 24.36
CA GLU A 152 7.01 45.07 25.14
C GLU A 152 6.05 43.96 24.69
N ARG A 153 4.79 44.29 24.34
CA ARG A 153 3.78 43.32 23.89
C ARG A 153 4.12 42.78 22.50
N PHE A 154 4.70 43.60 21.63
CA PHE A 154 5.14 43.19 20.30
C PHE A 154 6.25 42.14 20.38
N TRP A 155 7.29 42.39 21.18
CA TRP A 155 8.39 41.46 21.40
C TRP A 155 7.92 40.16 22.06
N LEU A 156 6.97 40.22 22.99
CA LEU A 156 6.37 39.05 23.63
C LEU A 156 5.59 38.18 22.63
N ILE A 157 4.78 38.80 21.76
CA ILE A 157 4.03 38.08 20.70
C ILE A 157 4.99 37.41 19.71
N LEU A 158 6.05 38.11 19.28
CA LEU A 158 7.06 37.54 18.37
C LEU A 158 7.79 36.36 19.02
N PHE A 159 8.22 36.49 20.27
CA PHE A 159 8.87 35.40 21.00
C PHE A 159 7.94 34.19 21.15
N PHE A 160 6.70 34.40 21.57
CA PHE A 160 5.69 33.34 21.68
C PHE A 160 5.45 32.64 20.34
N LEU A 161 5.38 33.40 19.25
CA LEU A 161 5.15 32.85 17.91
C LEU A 161 6.31 32.00 17.41
N ILE A 162 7.56 32.41 17.65
CA ILE A 162 8.75 31.62 17.34
C ILE A 162 8.74 30.31 18.14
N VAL A 163 8.48 30.38 19.44
CA VAL A 163 8.39 29.19 20.31
C VAL A 163 7.28 28.26 19.84
N PHE A 164 6.10 28.80 19.52
CA PHE A 164 4.96 28.04 19.00
C PHE A 164 5.30 27.36 17.66
N GLN A 165 5.95 28.07 16.73
CA GLN A 165 6.38 27.50 15.44
C GLN A 165 7.40 26.36 15.63
N VAL A 166 8.39 26.53 16.51
CA VAL A 166 9.38 25.47 16.80
C VAL A 166 8.72 24.23 17.40
N LEU A 167 7.81 24.41 18.38
CA LEU A 167 7.05 23.31 18.97
C LEU A 167 6.17 22.61 17.93
N PHE A 168 5.51 23.36 17.07
CA PHE A 168 4.64 22.82 16.02
C PHE A 168 5.45 22.03 14.97
N ILE A 169 6.60 22.55 14.53
CA ILE A 169 7.51 21.84 13.63
C ILE A 169 8.01 20.54 14.27
N SER A 170 8.36 20.57 15.55
CA SER A 170 8.81 19.38 16.29
C SER A 170 7.71 18.31 16.40
N PHE A 171 6.47 18.72 16.69
CA PHE A 171 5.30 17.84 16.69
C PHE A 171 5.02 17.23 15.31
N VAL A 172 5.12 18.03 14.24
CA VAL A 172 4.93 17.54 12.86
C VAL A 172 6.05 16.59 12.44
N ASN A 173 7.31 16.85 12.84
CA ASN A 173 8.43 15.95 12.54
C ASN A 173 8.27 14.57 13.18
N GLN A 174 7.63 14.45 14.35
CA GLN A 174 7.30 13.14 14.95
C GLN A 174 6.20 12.37 14.20
N LYS A 175 5.38 13.08 13.40
CA LYS A 175 4.30 12.50 12.60
C LYS A 175 4.74 12.09 11.20
N ARG A 176 5.99 12.36 10.81
CA ARG A 176 6.55 11.87 9.54
C ARG A 176 6.57 10.33 9.61
N PRO A 177 5.83 9.62 8.74
CA PRO A 177 5.96 8.18 8.67
C PRO A 177 7.40 7.88 8.22
N ILE A 178 8.15 7.20 9.09
CA ILE A 178 9.45 6.65 8.77
C ILE A 178 9.17 5.55 7.74
N ILE A 179 9.57 5.81 6.50
CA ILE A 179 9.57 4.81 5.42
C ILE A 179 10.71 3.83 5.70
#